data_AF-A0A1Q3P4X0-F1
#
_entry.id   AF-A0A1Q3P4X0-F1
#
_cell.length_a   1.000
_cell.length_b   1.000
_cell.length_c   1.000
_cell.angle_alpha   90.00
_cell.angle_beta   90.00
_cell.angle_gamma   90.00
#
_symmetry.space_group_name_H-M   'P 1'
#
loop_
_entity.id
_entity.type
_entity.pdbx_description
1 polymer ?
#
loop_
_entity_poly.entity_id
_entity_poly.type
_entity_poly.pdbx_seq_one_letter_code
_entity_poly.pdbx_strand_id
1 'polypeptide(L)'
;MLRYLLSALLMLHGAIHLAGLFTPVAGRVMAIDRAPGIYWAACSALFGLTSLLLILHEKHWVWVALMAVLSSQVLIASAWEQARFGTAPNIVIVLVVLALLFVKEAPVMFRD
;
A
#
# COMPACT_ATOMS: atom_id res chain seq x y z
N MET A 1 14.54 -4.00 -13.92
CA MET A 1 13.16 -3.85 -14.49
C MET A 1 12.03 -4.07 -13.47
N LEU A 2 12.11 -5.11 -12.64
CA LEU A 2 11.04 -5.46 -11.67
C LEU A 2 10.73 -4.34 -10.66
N ARG A 3 11.74 -3.54 -10.26
CA ARG A 3 11.55 -2.38 -9.37
C ARG A 3 10.53 -1.37 -9.91
N TYR A 4 10.52 -1.14 -11.22
CA TYR A 4 9.62 -0.18 -11.85
C TYR A 4 8.20 -0.73 -11.96
N LEU A 5 8.06 -2.04 -12.21
CA LEU A 5 6.74 -2.70 -12.19
C LEU A 5 6.13 -2.69 -10.79
N LEU A 6 6.92 -3.02 -9.76
CA LEU A 6 6.48 -2.95 -8.38
C LEU A 6 6.17 -1.51 -7.96
N SER A 7 7.01 -0.55 -8.36
CA SER A 7 6.76 0.88 -8.14
C SER A 7 5.46 1.35 -8.78
N ALA A 8 5.18 0.96 -10.03
CA ALA A 8 3.92 1.27 -10.72
C ALA A 8 2.71 0.67 -10.00
N LEU A 9 2.81 -0.58 -9.51
CA LEU A 9 1.78 -1.22 -8.71
C LEU A 9 1.53 -0.46 -7.40
N LEU A 10 2.60 -0.10 -6.66
CA LEU A 10 2.53 0.67 -5.42
C LEU A 10 1.87 2.03 -5.65
N MET A 11 2.25 2.75 -6.72
CA MET A 11 1.68 4.05 -7.04
C MET A 11 0.21 3.97 -7.47
N LEU A 12 -0.14 3.00 -8.32
CA LEU A 12 -1.53 2.82 -8.76
C LEU A 12 -2.43 2.45 -7.58
N HIS A 13 -1.99 1.50 -6.75
CA HIS A 13 -2.74 1.12 -5.56
C HIS A 13 -2.85 2.28 -4.56
N GLY A 14 -1.75 2.99 -4.28
CA GLY A 14 -1.77 4.20 -3.46
C GLY A 14 -2.73 5.26 -3.99
N ALA A 15 -2.75 5.50 -5.30
CA ALA A 15 -3.68 6.45 -5.92
C ALA A 15 -5.14 6.03 -5.74
N ILE A 16 -5.46 4.73 -5.78
CA ILE A 16 -6.82 4.22 -5.49
C ILE A 16 -7.22 4.52 -4.04
N HIS A 17 -6.29 4.45 -3.07
CA HIS A 17 -6.57 4.86 -1.68
C HIS A 17 -6.98 6.34 -1.56
N LEU A 18 -6.56 7.21 -2.49
CA LEU A 18 -7.02 8.61 -2.50
C LEU A 18 -8.53 8.74 -2.77
N ALA A 19 -9.17 7.76 -3.41
CA ALA A 19 -10.63 7.75 -3.54
C ALA A 19 -11.32 7.62 -2.15
N GLY A 20 -10.66 6.92 -1.21
CA GLY A 20 -11.03 6.79 0.19
C GLY A 20 -11.05 8.11 0.98
N LEU A 21 -10.33 9.13 0.50
CA LEU A 21 -10.32 10.47 1.12
C LEU A 21 -11.68 11.17 0.99
N PHE A 22 -12.38 10.92 -0.12
CA PHE A 22 -13.61 11.63 -0.49
C PHE A 22 -14.87 10.76 -0.35
N THR A 23 -14.72 9.46 -0.08
CA THR A 23 -15.87 8.57 0.06
C THR A 23 -16.46 8.66 1.47
N PRO A 24 -17.76 9.00 1.61
CA PRO A 24 -18.45 8.87 2.87
C PRO A 24 -18.51 7.39 3.25
N VAL A 25 -18.16 7.06 4.49
CA VAL A 25 -18.34 5.69 5.02
C VAL A 25 -19.84 5.43 5.14
N ALA A 26 -20.42 4.71 4.17
CA ALA A 26 -21.84 4.37 4.15
C ALA A 26 -22.21 3.53 5.39
N GLY A 27 -23.21 3.97 6.15
CA GLY A 27 -23.71 3.26 7.35
C GLY A 27 -23.32 3.86 8.70
N ARG A 28 -22.47 4.90 8.76
CA ARG A 28 -22.32 5.72 9.97
C ARG A 28 -23.30 6.88 9.93
N VAL A 29 -24.41 6.75 10.67
CA VAL A 29 -25.29 7.86 11.01
C VAL A 29 -24.47 8.88 11.82
N MET A 30 -24.28 10.06 11.24
CA MET A 30 -23.83 11.27 11.93
C MET A 30 -22.63 11.12 12.87
N ALA A 31 -21.43 11.12 12.29
CA ALA A 31 -20.31 11.80 12.94
C ALA A 31 -19.49 12.48 11.86
N ILE A 32 -19.26 13.78 12.06
CA ILE A 32 -18.34 14.63 11.31
C ILE A 32 -16.90 14.23 11.69
N ASP A 33 -16.60 12.94 11.63
CA ASP A 33 -15.26 12.45 11.88
C ASP A 33 -14.60 12.39 10.51
N ARG A 34 -13.85 13.45 10.14
CA ARG A 34 -12.96 13.45 8.97
C ARG A 34 -11.78 12.45 9.12
N ALA A 35 -11.72 11.75 10.25
CA ALA A 35 -10.69 10.79 10.62
C ALA A 35 -10.55 9.60 9.64
N PRO A 36 -11.59 9.01 9.03
CA PRO A 36 -11.41 7.90 8.09
C PRO A 36 -10.57 8.33 6.87
N GLY A 37 -10.88 9.49 6.27
CA GLY A 37 -10.22 9.99 5.06
C GLY A 37 -8.72 10.26 5.25
N ILE A 38 -8.29 10.72 6.43
CA ILE A 38 -6.86 10.96 6.69
C ILE A 38 -6.06 9.66 6.74
N TYR A 39 -6.66 8.56 7.23
CA TYR A 39 -5.98 7.26 7.22
C TYR A 39 -5.84 6.72 5.80
N TRP A 40 -6.82 6.92 4.92
CA TRP A 40 -6.70 6.60 3.50
C TRP A 40 -5.58 7.40 2.81
N ALA A 41 -5.50 8.71 3.09
CA ALA A 41 -4.42 9.55 2.58
C ALA A 41 -3.04 9.14 3.14
N ALA A 42 -2.95 8.81 4.42
CA ALA A 42 -1.74 8.30 5.04
C ALA A 42 -1.31 6.96 4.42
N CYS A 43 -2.25 6.07 4.13
CA CYS A 43 -1.97 4.81 3.44
C CYS A 43 -1.46 5.04 2.01
N SER A 44 -2.08 5.97 1.26
CA SER A 44 -1.57 6.39 -0.05
C SER A 44 -0.14 6.94 0.06
N ALA A 45 0.14 7.77 1.07
CA ALA A 45 1.48 8.32 1.30
C ALA A 45 2.50 7.22 1.64
N LEU A 46 2.14 6.21 2.42
CA LEU A 46 3.01 5.06 2.71
C LEU A 46 3.35 4.26 1.45
N PHE A 47 2.39 4.03 0.55
CA PHE A 47 2.69 3.38 -0.73
C PHE A 47 3.58 4.25 -1.64
N GLY A 48 3.33 5.57 -1.68
CA GLY A 48 4.17 6.53 -2.39
C GLY A 48 5.60 6.57 -1.84
N LEU A 49 5.75 6.62 -0.52
CA LEU A 49 7.06 6.56 0.16
C LEU A 49 7.77 5.23 -0.11
N THR A 50 7.05 4.11 -0.05
CA THR A 50 7.61 2.80 -0.41
C THR A 50 8.15 2.79 -1.84
N SER A 51 7.37 3.32 -2.79
CA SER A 51 7.77 3.45 -4.20
C SER A 51 9.02 4.32 -4.37
N LEU A 52 9.07 5.47 -3.68
CA LEU A 52 10.22 6.37 -3.71
C LEU A 52 11.48 5.68 -3.17
N LEU A 53 11.40 5.06 -1.99
CA LEU A 53 12.52 4.35 -1.36
C LEU A 53 13.01 3.18 -2.24
N LEU A 54 12.08 2.46 -2.87
CA LEU A 54 12.40 1.38 -3.81
C LEU A 54 13.20 1.90 -5.02
N ILE A 55 12.77 3.02 -5.62
CA ILE A 55 13.47 3.64 -6.76
C ILE A 55 14.85 4.18 -6.35
N LEU A 56 14.97 4.73 -5.14
CA LEU A 56 16.23 5.27 -4.60
C LEU A 56 17.19 4.18 -4.07
N HIS A 57 16.85 2.89 -4.19
CA HIS A 57 17.63 1.78 -3.64
C HIS A 57 17.84 1.83 -2.12
N GLU A 58 16.93 2.48 -1.41
CA GLU A 58 17.01 2.61 0.04
C GLU A 58 16.69 1.28 0.72
N LYS A 59 17.63 0.74 1.50
CA LYS A 59 17.55 -0.62 2.07
C LYS A 59 16.31 -0.87 2.95
N HIS A 60 15.72 0.20 3.48
CA HIS A 60 14.59 0.13 4.41
C HIS A 60 13.22 0.12 3.73
N TRP A 61 13.14 0.20 2.39
CA TRP A 61 11.87 0.25 1.66
C TRP A 61 10.93 -0.92 2.02
N VAL A 62 11.49 -2.10 2.30
CA VAL A 62 10.75 -3.33 2.63
C VAL A 62 9.93 -3.18 3.92
N TRP A 63 10.48 -2.51 4.93
CA TRP A 63 9.78 -2.27 6.20
C TRP A 63 8.63 -1.27 6.03
N VAL A 64 8.85 -0.24 5.21
CA VAL A 64 7.79 0.72 4.86
C VAL A 64 6.69 0.04 4.04
N ALA A 65 7.05 -0.88 3.13
CA ALA A 65 6.10 -1.68 2.36
C ALA A 65 5.20 -2.53 3.26
N LEU A 66 5.78 -3.19 4.28
CA LEU A 66 5.01 -3.97 5.25
C LEU A 66 4.03 -3.08 6.03
N MET A 67 4.48 -1.93 6.52
CA MET A 67 3.62 -0.97 7.22
C MET A 67 2.48 -0.48 6.32
N ALA A 68 2.77 -0.18 5.04
CA ALA A 68 1.79 0.24 4.05
C ALA A 68 0.72 -0.84 3.81
N VAL A 69 1.13 -2.09 3.55
CA VAL A 69 0.20 -3.21 3.28
C VAL A 69 -0.66 -3.54 4.49
N LEU A 70 -0.09 -3.56 5.71
CA LEU A 70 -0.85 -3.83 6.93
C LEU A 70 -1.89 -2.73 7.18
N SER A 71 -1.49 -1.47 7.07
CA SER A 71 -2.40 -0.33 7.22
C SER A 71 -3.51 -0.37 6.16
N SER A 72 -3.14 -0.67 4.91
CA SER A 72 -4.06 -0.83 3.81
C SER A 72 -5.10 -1.93 4.07
N GLN A 73 -4.66 -3.09 4.55
CA GLN A 73 -5.55 -4.21 4.78
C GLN A 73 -6.51 -3.95 5.94
N VAL A 74 -6.09 -3.24 6.99
CA VAL A 74 -6.98 -2.77 8.07
C VAL A 74 -8.05 -1.84 7.52
N LEU A 75 -7.69 -0.88 6.66
CA LEU A 75 -8.64 0.04 6.04
C LEU A 75 -9.63 -0.68 5.12
N ILE A 76 -9.13 -1.61 4.29
CA ILE A 76 -9.98 -2.42 3.40
C ILE A 76 -10.96 -3.25 4.22
N ALA A 77 -10.52 -3.89 5.31
CA ALA A 77 -11.41 -4.65 6.19
C ALA A 77 -12.49 -3.77 6.84
N SER A 78 -12.16 -2.51 7.16
CA SER A 78 -13.11 -1.54 7.72
C SER A 78 -14.16 -1.03 6.72
N ALA A 79 -13.91 -1.18 5.42
CA ALA A 79 -14.74 -0.71 4.31
C ALA A 79 -14.95 -1.83 3.26
N TRP A 80 -15.17 -3.06 3.73
CA TRP A 80 -15.06 -4.28 2.93
C TRP A 80 -15.90 -4.26 1.65
N GLU A 81 -17.18 -3.88 1.74
CA GLU A 81 -18.11 -3.90 0.59
C GLU A 81 -17.63 -3.03 -0.57
N GLN A 82 -16.97 -1.90 -0.28
CA GLN A 82 -16.50 -0.96 -1.29
C GLN A 82 -15.04 -1.22 -1.69
N ALA A 83 -14.21 -1.74 -0.77
CA ALA A 83 -12.75 -1.74 -0.92
C ALA A 83 -12.10 -3.14 -1.08
N ARG A 84 -12.84 -4.25 -0.94
CA ARG A 84 -12.28 -5.61 -0.93
C ARG A 84 -11.35 -5.96 -2.09
N PHE A 85 -11.55 -5.37 -3.27
CA PHE A 85 -10.68 -5.61 -4.42
C PHE A 85 -9.25 -5.10 -4.21
N GLY A 86 -9.04 -4.13 -3.31
CA GLY A 86 -7.73 -3.67 -2.89
C GLY A 86 -6.90 -4.73 -2.13
N THR A 87 -7.51 -5.84 -1.69
CA THR A 87 -6.75 -6.94 -1.08
C THR A 87 -5.89 -7.68 -2.11
N ALA A 88 -6.29 -7.75 -3.37
CA ALA A 88 -5.50 -8.40 -4.42
C ALA A 88 -4.09 -7.77 -4.60
N PRO A 89 -3.94 -6.45 -4.83
CA PRO A 89 -2.61 -5.83 -4.89
C PRO A 89 -1.85 -5.94 -3.56
N ASN A 90 -2.53 -5.89 -2.39
CA ASN A 90 -1.87 -6.12 -1.09
C ASN A 90 -1.23 -7.51 -1.00
N ILE A 91 -1.92 -8.56 -1.47
CA ILE A 91 -1.38 -9.92 -1.52
C ILE A 91 -0.14 -9.98 -2.41
N VAL A 92 -0.19 -9.37 -3.59
CA VAL A 92 0.97 -9.33 -4.49
C VAL A 92 2.16 -8.63 -3.83
N ILE A 93 1.94 -7.45 -3.23
CA ILE A 93 3.00 -6.68 -2.58
C ILE A 93 3.61 -7.47 -1.39
N VAL A 94 2.79 -8.08 -0.53
CA VAL A 94 3.31 -8.81 0.63
C VAL A 94 4.09 -10.05 0.20
N LEU A 95 3.66 -10.77 -0.85
CA LEU A 95 4.39 -11.92 -1.36
C LEU A 95 5.76 -11.52 -1.90
N VAL A 96 5.84 -10.41 -2.64
CA VAL A 96 7.12 -9.88 -3.15
C VAL A 96 8.05 -9.49 -2.00
N VAL A 97 7.51 -8.78 -0.99
CA VAL A 97 8.26 -8.38 0.20
C VAL A 97 8.77 -9.58 0.99
N LEU A 98 7.94 -10.59 1.23
CA LEU A 98 8.36 -11.80 1.93
C LEU A 98 9.40 -12.58 1.13
N ALA A 99 9.22 -12.72 -0.19
CA ALA A 99 10.22 -13.32 -1.06
C ALA A 99 11.57 -12.60 -0.91
N LEU A 100 11.57 -11.27 -0.84
CA LEU A 100 12.80 -10.48 -0.66
C LEU A 100 13.48 -10.68 0.69
N LEU A 101 12.72 -10.87 1.76
CA LEU A 101 13.25 -11.08 3.10
C LEU A 101 13.82 -12.49 3.28
N PHE A 102 13.23 -13.49 2.63
CA PHE A 102 13.57 -14.90 2.83
C PHE A 102 14.43 -15.51 1.72
N VAL A 103 14.51 -14.88 0.54
CA VAL A 103 15.31 -15.38 -0.59
C VAL A 103 16.63 -14.59 -0.67
N LYS A 104 17.73 -15.31 -0.45
CA LYS A 104 19.10 -14.77 -0.38
C LYS A 104 19.54 -13.97 -1.62
N GLU A 105 18.98 -14.29 -2.79
CA GLU A 105 19.28 -13.64 -4.08
C GLU A 105 18.31 -12.54 -4.49
N ALA A 106 17.18 -12.39 -3.80
CA ALA A 106 16.17 -11.42 -4.16
C ALA A 106 16.65 -9.95 -4.15
N PRO A 107 17.62 -9.52 -3.31
CA PRO A 107 18.23 -8.20 -3.44
C PRO A 107 18.93 -7.95 -4.79
N VAL A 108 19.34 -9.00 -5.50
CA VAL A 108 19.96 -8.90 -6.84
C VAL A 108 18.90 -8.51 -7.88
N MET A 109 17.68 -9.04 -7.77
CA MET A 109 16.58 -8.82 -8.72
C MET A 109 16.09 -7.35 -8.78
N PHE A 110 16.43 -6.55 -7.77
CA PHE A 110 16.07 -5.13 -7.67
C PHE A 110 17.27 -4.19 -7.77
N ARG A 111 18.46 -4.70 -8.14
CA ARG A 111 19.71 -3.92 -8.22
C ARG A 111 19.96 -3.28 -9.60
N ASP A 112 19.38 -3.82 -10.67
CA ASP A 112 19.53 -3.30 -12.05
C ASP A 112 18.71 -2.06 -12.34
#